data_AF-W9QFE9-F1
#
_entry.id   AF-W9QFE9-F1
#
_cell.length_a   1.000
_cell.length_b   1.000
_cell.length_c   1.000
_cell.angle_alpha   90.00
_cell.angle_beta   90.00
_cell.angle_gamma   90.00
#
_symmetry.space_group_name_H-M   'P 1'
#
loop_
_entity.id
_entity.type
_entity.pdbx_description
1 polymer ?
#
loop_
_entity_poly.entity_id
_entity_poly.type
_entity_poly.pdbx_seq_one_letter_code
_entity_poly.pdbx_strand_id
1 'polypeptide(L)'
;MREAIEKSARHLYGLVHARYIVTTRGLTKMLDKYKKAEFGKCPRVMCHSHPLLPMGLSDVPNMKPVKLYCARCEDIYNPKSSRHAAIDGAYFGTSFHNILFQVYPALIPTKSVERYVPRVYGFKVHASAALIRWQSAKRDEMRRRLRKLEIDTGFRDEMEDEEEDDEELEFEGIDGRMAVVEGL
;
A
#
# COMPACT_ATOMS: atom_id res chain seq x y z
N MET A 1 1.72 -22.08 -39.33
CA MET A 1 0.60 -21.19 -39.74
C MET A 1 -0.42 -20.99 -38.62
N ARG A 2 -0.98 -22.05 -38.01
CA ARG A 2 -1.96 -21.94 -36.91
C ARG A 2 -1.44 -21.18 -35.67
N GLU A 3 -0.24 -21.50 -35.21
CA GLU A 3 0.37 -20.84 -34.03
C GLU A 3 0.53 -19.32 -34.20
N ALA A 4 0.89 -18.86 -35.40
CA ALA A 4 1.01 -17.44 -35.70
C ALA A 4 -0.36 -16.73 -35.63
N ILE A 5 -1.42 -17.39 -36.09
CA ILE A 5 -2.80 -16.87 -36.00
C ILE A 5 -3.23 -16.81 -34.54
N GLU A 6 -2.97 -17.85 -33.74
CA GLU A 6 -3.32 -17.87 -32.31
C GLU A 6 -2.57 -16.79 -31.51
N LYS A 7 -1.28 -16.60 -31.78
CA LYS A 7 -0.48 -15.53 -31.16
C LYS A 7 -1.04 -14.16 -31.50
N SER A 8 -1.39 -13.93 -32.76
CA SER A 8 -1.96 -12.68 -33.24
C SER A 8 -3.36 -12.42 -32.65
N ALA A 9 -4.20 -13.46 -32.56
CA ALA A 9 -5.52 -13.38 -31.95
C ALA A 9 -5.44 -13.03 -30.46
N ARG A 10 -4.51 -13.64 -29.71
CA ARG A 10 -4.27 -13.31 -28.29
C ARG A 10 -3.83 -11.87 -28.11
N HIS A 11 -2.94 -11.39 -28.98
CA HIS A 11 -2.46 -10.02 -28.95
C HIS A 11 -3.59 -9.01 -29.23
N LEU A 12 -4.38 -9.26 -30.28
CA LEU A 12 -5.53 -8.43 -30.64
C LEU A 12 -6.57 -8.38 -29.51
N TYR A 13 -6.89 -9.53 -28.90
CA TYR A 13 -7.79 -9.59 -27.74
C TYR A 13 -7.28 -8.72 -26.60
N GLY A 14 -5.98 -8.77 -26.29
CA GLY A 14 -5.38 -7.95 -25.24
C GLY A 14 -5.52 -6.45 -25.49
N LEU A 15 -5.30 -5.99 -26.73
CA LEU A 15 -5.46 -4.58 -27.11
C LEU A 15 -6.92 -4.12 -27.04
N VAL A 16 -7.86 -4.97 -27.46
CA VAL A 16 -9.30 -4.69 -27.34
C VAL A 16 -9.72 -4.68 -25.87
N HIS A 17 -9.17 -5.59 -25.05
CA HIS A 17 -9.45 -5.68 -23.63
C HIS A 17 -9.07 -4.40 -22.89
N ALA A 18 -7.90 -3.82 -23.17
CA ALA A 18 -7.45 -2.56 -22.56
C ALA A 18 -8.47 -1.42 -22.76
N ARG A 19 -9.07 -1.34 -23.96
CA ARG A 19 -10.12 -0.35 -24.27
C ARG A 19 -11.45 -0.72 -23.62
N TYR A 20 -11.79 -2.00 -23.61
CA TYR A 20 -13.08 -2.49 -23.08
C TYR A 20 -13.21 -2.26 -21.58
N ILE A 21 -12.17 -2.52 -20.78
CA ILE A 21 -12.26 -2.44 -19.31
C ILE A 21 -12.42 -1.02 -18.78
N VAL A 22 -12.21 0.00 -19.63
CA VAL A 22 -12.47 1.41 -19.31
C VAL A 22 -13.92 1.82 -19.59
N THR A 23 -14.67 1.03 -20.37
CA THR A 23 -16.11 1.29 -20.62
C THR A 23 -16.94 0.97 -19.37
N THR A 24 -18.14 1.55 -19.23
CA THR A 24 -19.07 1.25 -18.13
C THR A 24 -19.34 -0.25 -17.97
N ARG A 25 -19.60 -0.97 -19.07
CA ARG A 25 -19.83 -2.42 -19.03
C ARG A 25 -18.58 -3.20 -18.59
N GLY A 26 -17.40 -2.78 -19.04
CA GLY A 26 -16.13 -3.40 -18.66
C GLY A 26 -15.78 -3.16 -17.19
N LEU A 27 -15.96 -1.93 -16.71
CA LEU A 27 -15.72 -1.54 -15.32
C LEU A 27 -16.59 -2.37 -14.36
N THR A 28 -17.88 -2.56 -14.64
CA THR A 28 -18.75 -3.41 -13.79
C THR A 28 -18.22 -4.84 -13.69
N LYS A 29 -17.80 -5.45 -14.82
CA LYS A 29 -17.23 -6.79 -14.79
C LYS A 29 -15.92 -6.88 -14.02
N MET A 30 -15.06 -5.88 -14.16
CA MET A 30 -13.78 -5.84 -13.43
C MET A 30 -13.99 -5.56 -11.94
N LEU A 31 -15.01 -4.77 -11.60
CA LEU A 31 -15.42 -4.51 -10.23
C LEU A 31 -15.87 -5.80 -9.53
N ASP A 32 -16.67 -6.63 -10.18
CA ASP A 32 -17.11 -7.91 -9.61
C ASP A 32 -15.92 -8.82 -9.28
N LYS A 33 -14.92 -8.85 -10.17
CA LYS A 33 -13.65 -9.58 -9.94
C LYS A 33 -12.81 -8.97 -8.82
N TYR A 34 -12.79 -7.64 -8.73
CA TYR A 34 -12.07 -6.91 -7.67
C TYR A 34 -12.67 -7.21 -6.28
N LYS A 35 -14.00 -7.17 -6.14
CA LYS A 35 -14.71 -7.51 -4.90
C LYS A 35 -14.41 -8.94 -4.44
N LYS A 36 -14.25 -9.87 -5.39
CA LYS A 36 -13.87 -11.26 -5.14
C LYS A 36 -12.36 -11.47 -4.93
N ALA A 37 -11.55 -10.41 -5.02
CA ALA A 37 -10.09 -10.45 -4.94
C ALA A 37 -9.43 -11.41 -5.95
N GLU A 38 -10.01 -11.58 -7.15
CA GLU A 38 -9.49 -12.52 -8.17
C GLU A 38 -8.12 -12.13 -8.73
N PHE A 39 -7.78 -10.84 -8.70
CA PHE A 39 -6.48 -10.33 -9.14
C PHE A 39 -5.36 -10.55 -8.12
N GLY A 40 -5.71 -10.99 -6.91
CA GLY A 40 -4.80 -11.15 -5.79
C GLY A 40 -4.96 -10.09 -4.72
N LYS A 41 -4.10 -10.19 -3.72
CA LYS A 41 -4.12 -9.40 -2.48
C LYS A 41 -2.77 -8.74 -2.27
N CYS A 42 -2.77 -7.56 -1.65
CA CYS A 42 -1.56 -6.79 -1.39
C CYS A 42 -0.55 -7.60 -0.55
N PRO A 43 0.73 -7.67 -0.97
CA PRO A 43 1.75 -8.39 -0.21
C PRO A 43 2.19 -7.63 1.05
N ARG A 44 1.87 -6.34 1.16
CA ARG A 44 2.22 -5.53 2.34
C ARG A 44 1.32 -5.94 3.50
N VAL A 45 1.94 -6.36 4.61
CA VAL A 45 1.24 -6.85 5.82
C VAL A 45 0.25 -5.82 6.36
N MET A 46 0.66 -4.55 6.46
CA MET A 46 -0.18 -3.45 6.94
C MET A 46 -1.38 -3.14 6.05
N CYS A 47 -1.42 -3.68 4.83
CA CYS A 47 -2.59 -3.54 3.97
C CYS A 47 -3.69 -4.57 4.29
N HIS A 48 -3.45 -5.50 5.21
CA HIS A 48 -4.41 -6.52 5.66
C HIS A 48 -5.07 -7.26 4.49
N SER A 49 -4.26 -7.76 3.56
CA SER A 49 -4.75 -8.53 2.41
C SER A 49 -5.74 -7.77 1.49
N HIS A 50 -5.63 -6.43 1.41
CA HIS A 50 -6.47 -5.61 0.53
C HIS A 50 -6.41 -6.07 -0.94
N PRO A 51 -7.55 -6.17 -1.65
CA PRO A 51 -7.60 -6.62 -3.04
C PRO A 51 -6.83 -5.67 -3.97
N LEU A 52 -6.26 -6.23 -5.03
CA LEU A 52 -5.46 -5.51 -6.02
C LEU A 52 -6.21 -5.34 -7.35
N LEU A 53 -5.75 -4.41 -8.16
CA LEU A 53 -6.20 -4.23 -9.55
C LEU A 53 -5.05 -4.40 -10.52
N PRO A 54 -5.26 -5.01 -11.69
CA PRO A 54 -4.23 -5.09 -12.72
C PRO A 54 -4.02 -3.73 -13.38
N MET A 55 -2.78 -3.42 -13.73
CA MET A 55 -2.41 -2.23 -14.52
C MET A 55 -1.17 -2.49 -15.37
N GLY A 56 -1.03 -1.71 -16.44
CA GLY A 56 0.20 -1.59 -17.21
C GLY A 56 1.05 -0.42 -16.75
N LEU A 57 2.38 -0.54 -16.89
CA LEU A 57 3.31 0.60 -16.74
C LEU A 57 3.49 1.38 -18.04
N SER A 58 3.03 0.83 -19.16
CA SER A 58 3.05 1.44 -20.49
C SER A 58 1.83 0.93 -21.26
N ASP A 59 1.27 1.77 -22.12
CA ASP A 59 0.22 1.39 -23.08
C ASP A 59 0.82 0.85 -24.39
N VAL A 60 2.15 0.94 -24.56
CA VAL A 60 2.87 0.36 -25.69
C VAL A 60 3.13 -1.13 -25.43
N PRO A 61 2.71 -2.03 -26.34
CA PRO A 61 2.91 -3.47 -26.14
C PRO A 61 4.38 -3.91 -26.12
N ASN A 62 4.62 -5.07 -25.51
CA ASN A 62 5.92 -5.73 -25.33
C ASN A 62 6.95 -4.92 -24.54
N MET A 63 6.53 -3.88 -23.81
CA MET A 63 7.43 -3.06 -22.99
C MET A 63 7.64 -3.65 -21.59
N LYS A 64 6.55 -3.83 -20.84
CA LYS A 64 6.58 -4.36 -19.48
C LYS A 64 5.36 -5.24 -19.22
N PRO A 65 5.52 -6.31 -18.42
CA PRO A 65 4.39 -7.15 -18.05
C PRO A 65 3.44 -6.43 -17.10
N VAL A 66 2.25 -7.00 -16.95
CA VAL A 66 1.21 -6.51 -16.04
C VAL A 66 1.72 -6.43 -14.61
N LYS A 67 1.31 -5.37 -13.92
CA LYS A 67 1.53 -5.13 -12.50
C LYS A 67 0.20 -5.05 -11.77
N LEU A 68 0.26 -5.06 -10.45
CA LEU A 68 -0.91 -5.01 -9.58
C LEU A 68 -0.84 -3.76 -8.70
N TYR A 69 -1.85 -2.90 -8.80
CA TYR A 69 -1.99 -1.70 -8.00
C TYR A 69 -2.81 -1.97 -6.73
N CYS A 70 -2.36 -1.43 -5.60
CA CYS A 70 -3.08 -1.46 -4.33
C CYS A 70 -3.66 -0.09 -3.99
N ALA A 71 -4.98 0.01 -3.86
CA ALA A 71 -5.62 1.27 -3.48
C ALA A 71 -5.42 1.66 -2.02
N ARG A 72 -4.94 0.76 -1.15
CA ARG A 72 -4.68 1.06 0.26
C ARG A 72 -3.33 1.73 0.49
N CYS A 73 -2.26 1.18 -0.07
CA CYS A 73 -0.91 1.75 0.06
C CYS A 73 -0.44 2.55 -1.16
N GLU A 74 -1.24 2.62 -2.22
CA GLU A 74 -0.95 3.38 -3.45
C GLU A 74 0.35 2.98 -4.14
N ASP A 75 0.65 1.68 -4.10
CA ASP A 75 1.90 1.15 -4.60
C ASP A 75 1.66 -0.02 -5.57
N ILE A 76 2.67 -0.29 -6.38
CA ILE A 76 2.63 -1.19 -7.51
C ILE A 76 3.43 -2.46 -7.19
N TYR A 77 2.80 -3.61 -7.39
CA TYR A 77 3.35 -4.93 -7.07
C TYR A 77 3.48 -5.83 -8.29
N ASN A 78 4.40 -6.78 -8.19
CA ASN A 78 4.50 -7.86 -9.16
C ASN A 78 3.44 -8.95 -8.85
N PRO A 79 2.80 -9.55 -9.87
CA PRO A 79 1.98 -10.73 -9.67
C PRO A 79 2.77 -11.86 -9.02
N LYS A 80 2.18 -12.57 -8.05
CA LYS A 80 2.84 -13.67 -7.34
C LYS A 80 3.14 -14.87 -8.24
N SER A 81 2.27 -15.14 -9.22
CA SER A 81 2.43 -16.27 -10.13
C SER A 81 3.20 -15.87 -11.39
N SER A 82 4.21 -16.66 -11.76
CA SER A 82 4.98 -16.48 -12.99
C SER A 82 4.12 -16.51 -14.25
N ARG A 83 3.01 -17.26 -14.24
CA ARG A 83 2.06 -17.33 -15.36
C ARG A 83 1.47 -15.96 -15.71
N HIS A 84 1.25 -15.12 -14.69
CA HIS A 84 0.67 -13.79 -14.85
C HIS A 84 1.75 -12.75 -15.16
N ALA A 85 2.99 -12.99 -14.73
CA ALA A 85 4.14 -12.15 -15.08
C ALA A 85 4.52 -12.21 -16.57
N ALA A 86 4.02 -13.18 -17.33
CA ALA A 86 4.20 -13.27 -18.78
C ALA A 86 3.15 -12.47 -19.58
N ILE A 87 2.10 -11.94 -18.93
CA ILE A 87 1.03 -11.19 -19.61
C ILE A 87 1.49 -9.73 -19.77
N ASP A 88 1.30 -9.19 -20.97
CA ASP A 88 1.63 -7.80 -21.28
C ASP A 88 0.75 -6.81 -20.49
N GLY A 89 1.38 -5.81 -19.88
CA GLY A 89 0.68 -4.76 -19.13
C GLY A 89 -0.16 -3.86 -20.03
N ALA A 90 0.21 -3.70 -21.31
CA ALA A 90 -0.54 -2.89 -22.26
C ALA A 90 -1.98 -3.40 -22.47
N TYR A 91 -2.27 -4.67 -22.17
CA TYR A 91 -3.62 -5.24 -22.27
C TYR A 91 -4.58 -4.78 -21.16
N PHE A 92 -4.06 -4.11 -20.13
CA PHE A 92 -4.85 -3.48 -19.07
C PHE A 92 -4.75 -1.96 -19.13
N GLY A 93 -3.64 -1.45 -19.66
CA GLY A 93 -3.37 -0.03 -19.79
C GLY A 93 -2.97 0.64 -18.47
N THR A 94 -2.48 1.86 -18.60
CA THR A 94 -1.95 2.67 -17.48
C THR A 94 -3.05 3.31 -16.63
N SER A 95 -4.24 3.53 -17.20
CA SER A 95 -5.28 4.36 -16.60
C SER A 95 -6.44 3.59 -15.94
N PHE A 96 -6.62 2.31 -16.26
CA PHE A 96 -7.80 1.53 -15.83
C PHE A 96 -8.08 1.59 -14.32
N HIS A 97 -7.06 1.39 -13.47
CA HIS A 97 -7.22 1.40 -12.02
C HIS A 97 -7.70 2.77 -11.50
N ASN A 98 -7.16 3.86 -12.04
CA ASN A 98 -7.57 5.23 -11.68
C ASN A 98 -9.02 5.51 -12.10
N ILE A 99 -9.39 5.12 -13.32
CA ILE A 99 -10.74 5.32 -13.85
C ILE A 99 -11.78 4.54 -13.03
N LEU A 100 -11.45 3.32 -12.60
CA LEU A 100 -12.33 2.54 -11.73
C LEU A 100 -12.64 3.29 -10.43
N PHE A 101 -11.64 3.86 -9.76
CA PHE A 101 -11.84 4.61 -8.52
C PHE A 101 -12.49 5.98 -8.73
N GLN A 102 -12.31 6.60 -9.90
CA GLN A 102 -13.04 7.82 -10.26
C GLN A 102 -14.55 7.55 -10.43
N VAL A 103 -14.93 6.40 -11.00
CA VAL A 103 -16.34 6.01 -11.16
C VAL A 103 -16.92 5.46 -9.86
N TYR A 104 -16.12 4.78 -9.04
CA TYR A 104 -16.54 4.17 -7.77
C TYR A 104 -15.69 4.68 -6.60
N PRO A 105 -15.83 5.96 -6.19
CA PRO A 105 -15.00 6.58 -5.15
C PRO A 105 -15.18 5.93 -3.77
N ALA A 106 -16.36 5.35 -3.51
CA ALA A 106 -16.65 4.64 -2.26
C ALA A 106 -15.79 3.39 -2.02
N LEU A 107 -15.06 2.91 -3.05
CA LEU A 107 -14.16 1.77 -2.93
C LEU A 107 -12.74 2.17 -2.52
N ILE A 108 -12.43 3.47 -2.50
CA ILE A 108 -11.12 3.96 -2.07
C ILE A 108 -11.03 3.74 -0.55
N PRO A 109 -10.12 2.88 -0.06
CA PRO A 109 -10.00 2.64 1.36
C PRO A 109 -9.46 3.88 2.06
N THR A 110 -9.90 4.09 3.30
CA THR A 110 -9.30 5.08 4.20
C THR A 110 -7.82 4.76 4.39
N LYS A 111 -6.98 5.76 4.21
CA LYS A 111 -5.53 5.61 4.33
C LYS A 111 -5.15 5.52 5.81
N SER A 112 -4.26 4.58 6.14
CA SER A 112 -3.72 4.44 7.49
C SER A 112 -2.33 5.07 7.59
N VAL A 113 -2.04 5.60 8.77
CA VAL A 113 -0.76 6.23 9.12
C VAL A 113 0.25 5.18 9.63
N GLU A 114 -0.27 4.00 9.98
CA GLU A 114 0.45 2.88 10.55
C GLU A 114 1.63 2.41 9.69
N ARG A 115 2.78 2.22 10.34
CA ARG A 115 4.02 1.77 9.71
C ARG A 115 4.64 0.66 10.55
N TYR A 116 5.31 -0.27 9.88
CA TYR A 116 6.08 -1.30 10.55
C TYR A 116 7.21 -0.68 11.38
N VAL A 117 7.23 -0.96 12.68
CA VAL A 117 8.29 -0.53 13.62
C VAL A 117 9.13 -1.74 13.99
N PRO A 118 10.37 -1.86 13.51
CA PRO A 118 11.23 -2.98 13.85
C PRO A 118 11.66 -2.91 15.33
N ARG A 119 11.45 -4.01 16.05
CA ARG A 119 11.81 -4.16 17.47
C ARG A 119 12.70 -5.39 17.66
N VAL A 120 13.69 -5.28 18.55
CA VAL A 120 14.57 -6.37 18.99
C VAL A 120 14.47 -6.45 20.52
N TYR A 121 14.01 -7.59 21.05
CA TYR A 121 13.67 -7.75 22.48
C TYR A 121 12.73 -6.65 23.02
N GLY A 122 11.78 -6.17 22.20
CA GLY A 122 10.86 -5.08 22.56
C GLY A 122 11.40 -3.66 22.30
N PHE A 123 12.71 -3.48 22.20
CA PHE A 123 13.34 -2.18 21.94
C PHE A 123 13.33 -1.80 20.47
N LYS A 124 13.01 -0.54 20.18
CA LYS A 124 13.06 0.02 18.81
C LYS A 124 14.51 0.10 18.31
N VAL A 125 14.79 -0.28 17.07
CA VAL A 125 16.15 -0.23 16.50
C VAL A 125 16.58 1.22 16.26
N HIS A 126 17.70 1.66 16.86
CA HIS A 126 18.12 3.08 16.92
C HIS A 126 18.04 3.84 15.58
N ALA A 127 18.64 3.30 14.51
CA ALA A 127 18.65 3.95 13.19
C ALA A 127 17.23 4.10 12.61
N SER A 128 16.44 3.04 12.64
CA SER A 128 15.05 3.07 12.17
C SER A 128 14.18 3.98 13.04
N ALA A 129 14.41 4.01 14.35
CA ALA A 129 13.67 4.84 15.30
C ALA A 129 13.99 6.32 15.07
N ALA A 130 15.25 6.67 14.84
CA ALA A 130 15.66 8.04 14.50
C ALA A 130 14.99 8.51 13.20
N LEU A 131 15.00 7.68 12.15
CA LEU A 131 14.33 7.99 10.89
C LEU A 131 12.81 8.15 11.07
N ILE A 132 12.16 7.23 11.80
CA ILE A 132 10.72 7.29 12.06
C ILE A 132 10.36 8.57 12.81
N ARG A 133 11.11 8.93 13.87
CA ARG A 133 10.90 10.19 14.62
C ARG A 133 11.01 11.41 13.71
N TRP A 134 12.04 11.47 12.86
CA TRP A 134 12.21 12.58 11.91
C TRP A 134 11.06 12.65 10.89
N GLN A 135 10.65 11.50 10.33
CA GLN A 135 9.54 11.43 9.39
C GLN A 135 8.19 11.81 10.02
N SER A 136 7.92 11.38 11.26
CA SER A 136 6.73 11.77 12.01
C SER A 136 6.71 13.27 12.27
N ALA A 137 7.84 13.85 12.74
CA ALA A 137 7.94 15.29 12.95
C ALA A 137 7.66 16.10 11.67
N LYS A 138 8.17 15.66 10.52
CA LYS A 138 7.89 16.28 9.21
C LYS A 138 6.43 16.13 8.78
N ARG A 139 5.81 14.99 9.09
CA ARG A 139 4.38 14.78 8.85
C ARG A 139 3.54 15.70 9.73
N ASP A 140 3.87 15.85 11.00
CA ASP A 140 3.10 16.69 11.93
C ASP A 140 3.21 18.17 11.55
N GLU A 141 4.38 18.61 11.10
CA GLU A 141 4.59 19.93 10.49
C GLU A 141 3.66 20.13 9.28
N MET A 142 3.61 19.15 8.37
CA MET A 142 2.70 19.17 7.22
C MET A 142 1.23 19.21 7.64
N ARG A 143 0.82 18.40 8.63
CA ARG A 143 -0.56 18.37 9.16
C ARG A 143 -0.96 19.70 9.78
N ARG A 144 -0.09 20.32 10.59
CA ARG A 144 -0.33 21.67 11.13
C ARG A 144 -0.51 22.70 10.01
N ARG A 145 0.30 22.61 8.95
CA ARG A 145 0.17 23.49 7.78
C ARG A 145 -1.16 23.30 7.06
N LEU A 146 -1.60 22.05 6.84
CA LEU A 146 -2.88 21.75 6.19
C LEU A 146 -4.06 22.21 7.05
N ARG A 147 -4.02 21.98 8.37
CA ARG A 147 -5.01 22.48 9.32
C ARG A 147 -5.14 24.00 9.28
N LYS A 148 -4.02 24.73 9.21
CA LYS A 148 -4.02 26.20 9.08
C LYS A 148 -4.68 26.69 7.79
N LEU A 149 -4.68 25.87 6.74
CA LEU A 149 -5.31 26.15 5.46
C LEU A 149 -6.74 25.57 5.37
N GLU A 150 -7.28 25.02 6.46
CA GLU A 150 -8.59 24.37 6.52
C GLU A 150 -8.75 23.21 5.51
N ILE A 151 -7.65 22.55 5.16
CA ILE A 151 -7.65 21.39 4.26
C ILE A 151 -7.74 20.13 5.12
N ASP A 152 -8.88 19.44 5.03
CA ASP A 152 -9.04 18.11 5.63
C ASP A 152 -8.23 17.07 4.84
N THR A 153 -7.52 16.23 5.58
CA THR A 153 -6.64 15.22 5.00
C THR A 153 -7.36 13.89 4.78
N GLY A 154 -8.47 13.63 5.48
CA GLY A 154 -9.25 12.39 5.34
C GLY A 154 -8.50 11.09 5.68
N PHE A 155 -7.31 11.18 6.29
CA PHE A 155 -6.60 10.02 6.84
C PHE A 155 -7.22 9.64 8.18
N ARG A 156 -7.31 8.33 8.46
CA ARG A 156 -7.71 7.88 9.79
C ARG A 156 -6.57 8.18 10.76
N ASP A 157 -6.80 9.13 11.67
CA ASP A 157 -5.91 9.40 12.79
C ASP A 157 -6.27 8.43 13.92
N GLU A 158 -5.52 7.33 14.03
CA GLU A 158 -5.62 6.40 15.17
C GLU A 158 -4.86 6.95 16.40
N MET A 159 -4.38 8.19 16.36
CA MET A 159 -3.73 8.84 17.53
C MET A 159 -4.74 9.32 18.58
N GLU A 160 -6.05 9.21 18.34
CA GLU A 160 -7.05 9.42 19.39
C GLU A 160 -7.14 8.23 20.38
N ASP A 161 -6.54 7.08 20.07
CA ASP A 161 -6.63 5.86 20.88
C ASP A 161 -5.41 5.63 21.82
N GLU A 162 -4.39 6.51 21.82
CA GLU A 162 -3.15 6.35 22.62
C GLU A 162 -2.98 7.43 23.72
N GLU A 163 -4.03 8.14 24.15
CA GLU A 163 -3.93 9.11 25.27
C GLU A 163 -4.00 8.49 26.69
N GLU A 164 -4.12 7.17 26.86
CA GLU A 164 -4.38 6.57 28.19
C GLU A 164 -3.21 5.85 28.91
N ASP A 165 -2.02 5.66 28.34
CA ASP A 165 -0.97 4.81 28.97
C ASP A 165 0.43 5.45 29.16
N ASP A 166 0.52 6.77 29.34
CA ASP A 166 1.75 7.40 29.86
C ASP A 166 1.63 7.59 31.40
N GLU A 167 1.54 6.49 32.16
CA GLU A 167 1.86 6.53 33.60
C GLU A 167 3.37 6.78 33.75
N GLU A 168 3.68 7.98 34.25
CA GLU A 168 5.00 8.51 34.57
C GLU A 168 5.72 7.56 35.57
N LEU A 169 6.65 6.72 35.07
CA LEU A 169 7.51 5.92 35.93
C LEU A 169 8.52 6.86 36.64
N GLU A 170 8.16 7.32 37.84
CA GLU A 170 9.08 8.00 38.76
C GLU A 170 10.23 7.05 39.15
N PHE A 171 11.42 7.31 38.62
CA PHE A 171 12.63 6.62 39.03
C PHE A 171 13.15 7.29 40.32
N GLU A 172 12.82 6.73 41.49
CA GLU A 172 13.47 7.11 42.75
C GLU A 172 14.95 6.71 42.69
N GLY A 173 15.82 7.72 42.62
CA GLY A 173 17.27 7.55 42.61
C GLY A 173 17.77 6.92 43.91
N ILE A 174 18.43 5.77 43.81
CA ILE A 174 19.16 5.19 44.94
C ILE A 174 20.44 6.00 45.14
N ASP A 175 20.46 6.64 46.30
CA ASP A 175 21.48 7.56 46.78
C ASP A 175 22.88 6.92 46.82
N GLY A 176 23.88 7.75 46.50
CA GLY A 176 25.27 7.34 46.40
C GLY A 176 25.83 6.88 47.74
N ARG A 177 26.19 5.61 47.84
CA ARG A 177 27.17 5.12 48.82
C ARG A 177 27.83 3.83 48.35
N MET A 178 29.08 3.95 47.92
CA MET A 178 30.01 2.83 47.94
C MET A 178 30.19 2.35 49.38
N ALA A 179 29.90 1.09 49.64
CA ALA A 179 30.43 0.38 50.81
C ALA A 179 30.75 -1.06 50.39
N VAL A 180 32.05 -1.36 50.42
CA VAL A 180 32.58 -2.73 50.42
C VAL A 180 32.27 -3.31 51.80
N VAL A 181 31.64 -4.50 51.84
CA VAL A 181 31.65 -5.34 53.05
C VAL A 181 31.86 -6.79 52.62
N GLU A 182 33.00 -7.34 53.03
CA GLU A 182 33.34 -8.76 52.99
C GLU A 182 32.45 -9.56 53.96
N GLY A 183 32.21 -10.85 53.65
CA GLY A 183 31.90 -11.86 54.66
C GLY A 183 30.61 -12.65 54.45
N LEU A 184 30.72 -13.76 53.74
CA LEU A 184 30.45 -15.13 54.23
C LEU A 184 30.98 -16.15 53.22
#